data_AF-A0A938KF22-F1
#
_entry.id   AF-A0A938KF22-F1
#
_cell.length_a   1.000
_cell.length_b   1.000
_cell.length_c   1.000
_cell.angle_alpha   90.00
_cell.angle_beta   90.00
_cell.angle_gamma   90.00
#
_symmetry.space_group_name_H-M   'P 1'
#
loop_
_entity.id
_entity.type
_entity.pdbx_description
1 polymer ?
#
loop_
_entity_poly.entity_id
_entity_poly.type
_entity_poly.pdbx_seq_one_letter_code
_entity_poly.pdbx_strand_id
1 'polypeptide(L)'
;MKLKHGAHLAYCTNIHQGETWPQIFGALKQHTLAVKERVANHEAYAIGLRLGRTAAAELSDPETLRSFQRWLEAHDCYVFTINGFPYGRFHGTRVKEQVYLPDWTTPERLDYTCQLIDLIAELAPGSAGGSVSTVPVSYKEFMKEPRQEASARANLWRCVEHLERRSRSSGKALHLGLEPEPLCYLETTPETVDFFERMQNDRPGDLRLQEHLGVNYDCCHLAVEFEGA
;
A
#
# COMPACT_ATOMS: atom_id res chain seq x y z
N MET A 1 -7.69 2.80 15.53
CA MET A 1 -8.41 3.83 16.31
C MET A 1 -8.17 5.20 15.70
N LYS A 2 -9.13 6.10 15.83
CA LYS A 2 -8.96 7.51 15.45
C LYS A 2 -8.28 8.25 16.61
N LEU A 3 -7.17 8.92 16.32
CA LEU A 3 -6.46 9.77 17.27
C LEU A 3 -6.91 11.23 17.11
N LYS A 4 -6.33 12.11 17.94
CA LYS A 4 -6.53 13.57 17.81
C LYS A 4 -6.08 14.05 16.43
N HIS A 5 -6.65 15.17 15.98
CA HIS A 5 -6.31 15.82 14.70
C HIS A 5 -6.57 14.96 13.46
N GLY A 6 -7.48 13.98 13.53
CA GLY A 6 -7.87 13.17 12.38
C GLY A 6 -6.86 12.09 11.99
N ALA A 7 -5.80 11.88 12.78
CA ALA A 7 -4.85 10.79 12.55
C ALA A 7 -5.48 9.42 12.86
N HIS A 8 -5.01 8.38 12.20
CA HIS A 8 -5.47 7.02 12.40
C HIS A 8 -4.31 6.13 12.85
N LEU A 9 -4.50 5.39 13.94
CA LEU A 9 -3.57 4.36 14.40
C LEU A 9 -4.11 2.98 14.05
N ALA A 10 -3.38 2.25 13.23
CA ALA A 10 -3.77 0.93 12.73
C ALA A 10 -2.94 -0.19 13.35
N TYR A 11 -3.55 -1.36 13.49
CA TYR A 11 -2.82 -2.61 13.64
C TYR A 11 -2.45 -3.14 12.26
N CYS A 12 -1.16 -3.10 11.92
CA CYS A 12 -0.65 -3.59 10.64
C CYS A 12 -0.48 -5.11 10.67
N THR A 13 -1.01 -5.80 9.66
CA THR A 13 -0.95 -7.26 9.59
C THR A 13 0.35 -7.80 8.99
N ASN A 14 1.34 -6.94 8.68
CA ASN A 14 2.64 -7.31 8.12
C ASN A 14 3.40 -8.34 8.97
N ILE A 15 3.16 -8.38 10.28
CA ILE A 15 3.85 -9.29 11.21
C ILE A 15 3.36 -10.74 11.10
N HIS A 16 2.19 -10.96 10.50
CA HIS A 16 1.56 -12.28 10.41
C HIS A 16 1.88 -12.93 9.08
N GLN A 17 2.25 -14.21 9.14
CA GLN A 17 2.45 -14.99 7.93
C GLN A 17 1.11 -15.24 7.25
N GLY A 18 1.05 -15.00 5.93
CA GLY A 18 -0.14 -15.27 5.13
C GLY A 18 0.09 -14.97 3.66
N GLU A 19 -0.13 -15.98 2.82
CA GLU A 19 -0.07 -15.85 1.35
C GLU A 19 -1.46 -15.80 0.74
N THR A 20 -2.42 -16.51 1.34
CA THR A 20 -3.82 -16.61 0.89
C THR A 20 -4.75 -15.80 1.80
N TRP A 21 -5.90 -15.39 1.27
CA TRP A 21 -6.91 -14.68 2.02
C TRP A 21 -7.42 -15.47 3.24
N PRO A 22 -7.70 -16.79 3.18
CA PRO A 22 -8.11 -17.56 4.36
C PRO A 22 -7.07 -17.53 5.50
N GLN A 23 -5.77 -17.55 5.19
CA GLN A 23 -4.71 -17.44 6.19
C GLN A 23 -4.72 -16.07 6.85
N ILE A 24 -4.75 -15.00 6.04
CA ILE A 24 -4.78 -13.62 6.52
C ILE A 24 -6.04 -13.38 7.37
N PHE A 25 -7.20 -13.85 6.90
CA PHE A 25 -8.45 -13.71 7.64
C PHE A 25 -8.47 -14.51 8.95
N GLY A 26 -7.83 -15.69 8.97
CA GLY A 26 -7.58 -16.43 10.21
C GLY A 26 -6.74 -15.64 11.21
N ALA A 27 -5.64 -15.04 10.74
CA ALA A 27 -4.77 -14.19 11.57
C ALA A 27 -5.50 -12.93 12.09
N LEU A 28 -6.39 -12.33 11.29
CA LEU A 28 -7.25 -11.23 11.74
C LEU A 28 -8.14 -11.66 12.91
N LYS A 29 -8.85 -12.79 12.77
CA LYS A 29 -9.71 -13.32 13.84
C LYS A 29 -8.95 -13.66 15.11
N GLN A 30 -7.78 -14.27 14.98
CA GLN A 30 -7.01 -14.76 16.12
C GLN A 30 -6.22 -13.65 16.81
N HIS A 31 -5.47 -12.85 16.06
CA HIS A 31 -4.49 -11.92 16.61
C HIS A 31 -5.02 -10.50 16.68
N THR A 32 -5.69 -10.03 15.61
CA THR A 32 -6.13 -8.62 15.55
C THR A 32 -7.23 -8.35 16.58
N LEU A 33 -8.21 -9.26 16.72
CA LEU A 33 -9.25 -9.12 17.75
C LEU A 33 -8.70 -9.22 19.17
N ALA A 34 -7.73 -10.11 19.43
CA ALA A 34 -7.10 -10.23 20.74
C ALA A 34 -6.34 -8.96 21.15
N VAL A 35 -5.74 -8.24 20.19
CA VAL A 35 -5.12 -6.94 20.46
C VAL A 35 -6.21 -5.88 20.68
N LYS A 36 -7.24 -5.84 19.83
CA LYS A 36 -8.37 -4.89 19.98
C LYS A 36 -8.97 -4.95 21.38
N GLU A 37 -9.26 -6.14 21.89
CA GLU A 37 -9.85 -6.35 23.22
C GLU A 37 -9.03 -5.70 24.33
N ARG A 38 -7.70 -5.68 24.19
CA ARG A 38 -6.78 -5.13 25.20
C ARG A 38 -6.60 -3.61 25.12
N VAL A 39 -6.73 -3.02 23.94
CA VAL A 39 -6.31 -1.62 23.69
C VAL A 39 -7.43 -0.70 23.19
N ALA A 40 -8.56 -1.24 22.76
CA ALA A 40 -9.62 -0.51 22.06
C ALA A 40 -11.01 -1.16 22.22
N ASN A 41 -11.34 -1.67 23.41
CA ASN A 41 -12.56 -2.46 23.63
C ASN A 41 -13.88 -1.70 23.39
N HIS A 42 -13.83 -0.37 23.31
CA HIS A 42 -15.02 0.49 23.16
C HIS A 42 -14.92 1.47 21.99
N GLU A 43 -14.00 1.23 21.05
CA GLU A 43 -13.78 2.11 19.90
C GLU A 43 -13.57 1.33 18.61
N ALA A 44 -13.93 1.98 17.49
CA ALA A 44 -13.69 1.47 16.16
C ALA A 44 -12.18 1.21 15.94
N TYR A 45 -11.85 -0.03 15.61
CA TYR A 45 -10.46 -0.48 15.52
C TYR A 45 -9.97 -0.44 14.07
N ALA A 46 -8.84 0.21 13.86
CA ALA A 46 -8.32 0.38 12.51
C ALA A 46 -7.33 -0.74 12.20
N ILE A 47 -7.44 -1.30 11.01
CA ILE A 47 -6.61 -2.40 10.51
C ILE A 47 -5.86 -1.88 9.28
N GLY A 48 -4.55 -2.09 9.27
CA GLY A 48 -3.73 -1.93 8.08
C GLY A 48 -3.47 -3.31 7.50
N LEU A 49 -4.04 -3.61 6.32
CA LEU A 49 -3.86 -4.93 5.73
C LEU A 49 -2.51 -5.01 5.03
N ARG A 50 -1.87 -6.18 5.08
CA ARG A 50 -0.84 -6.59 4.14
C ARG A 50 -1.44 -7.62 3.21
N LEU A 51 -1.55 -7.31 1.93
CA LEU A 51 -2.02 -8.28 0.95
C LEU A 51 -0.88 -8.55 -0.02
N GLY A 52 -0.70 -9.82 -0.41
CA GLY A 52 0.06 -10.20 -1.59
C GLY A 52 -0.89 -10.45 -2.76
N ARG A 53 -0.36 -10.72 -3.96
CA ARG A 53 -1.15 -10.91 -5.18
C ARG A 53 -2.24 -11.97 -5.04
N THR A 54 -1.93 -13.12 -4.45
CA THR A 54 -2.89 -14.23 -4.28
C THR A 54 -4.05 -13.82 -3.37
N ALA A 55 -3.76 -13.32 -2.17
CA ALA A 55 -4.79 -12.86 -1.24
C ALA A 55 -5.61 -11.69 -1.79
N ALA A 56 -4.99 -10.75 -2.51
CA ALA A 56 -5.71 -9.66 -3.17
C ALA A 56 -6.69 -10.19 -4.23
N ALA A 57 -6.28 -11.18 -5.02
CA ALA A 57 -7.15 -11.82 -6.01
C ALA A 57 -8.32 -12.57 -5.35
N GLU A 58 -8.05 -13.34 -4.30
CA GLU A 58 -9.09 -14.06 -3.55
C GLU A 58 -10.07 -13.10 -2.86
N LEU A 59 -9.57 -12.03 -2.23
CA LEU A 59 -10.42 -11.02 -1.58
C LEU A 59 -11.24 -10.21 -2.60
N SER A 60 -10.78 -10.11 -3.85
CA SER A 60 -11.52 -9.42 -4.92
C SER A 60 -12.77 -10.17 -5.38
N ASP A 61 -12.94 -11.44 -4.99
CA ASP A 61 -14.19 -12.15 -5.20
C ASP A 61 -15.34 -11.42 -4.46
N PRO A 62 -16.46 -11.09 -5.15
CA PRO A 62 -17.53 -10.29 -4.55
C PRO A 62 -18.17 -10.89 -3.30
N GLU A 63 -18.26 -12.22 -3.21
CA GLU A 63 -18.82 -12.88 -2.02
C GLU A 63 -17.85 -12.80 -0.85
N THR A 64 -16.58 -13.06 -1.12
CA THR A 64 -15.49 -12.97 -0.16
C THR A 64 -15.35 -11.56 0.41
N LEU A 65 -15.35 -10.54 -0.45
CA LEU A 65 -15.29 -9.13 -0.04
C LEU A 65 -16.48 -8.75 0.85
N ARG A 66 -17.71 -9.09 0.45
CA ARG A 66 -18.92 -8.81 1.25
C ARG A 66 -18.89 -9.51 2.60
N SER A 67 -18.39 -10.76 2.64
CA SER A 67 -18.21 -11.50 3.89
C SER A 67 -17.23 -10.79 4.82
N PHE A 68 -16.13 -10.27 4.26
CA PHE A 68 -15.15 -9.50 5.03
C PHE A 68 -15.71 -8.15 5.52
N GLN A 69 -16.44 -7.40 4.69
CA GLN A 69 -17.11 -6.16 5.09
C GLN A 69 -18.07 -6.39 6.27
N ARG A 70 -18.90 -7.43 6.21
CA ARG A 70 -19.79 -7.82 7.32
C ARG A 70 -19.02 -8.18 8.58
N TRP A 71 -17.87 -8.84 8.43
CA TRP A 71 -17.01 -9.18 9.57
C TRP A 71 -16.41 -7.93 10.21
N LEU A 72 -15.96 -6.95 9.40
CA LEU A 72 -15.48 -5.66 9.88
C LEU A 72 -16.56 -4.93 10.68
N GLU A 73 -17.78 -4.85 10.15
CA GLU A 73 -18.93 -4.24 10.83
C GLU A 73 -19.26 -4.94 12.14
N ALA A 74 -19.35 -6.28 12.13
CA ALA A 74 -19.71 -7.07 13.31
C ALA A 74 -18.70 -6.93 14.46
N HIS A 75 -17.43 -6.63 14.14
CA HIS A 75 -16.36 -6.47 15.12
C HIS A 75 -15.98 -5.01 15.35
N ASP A 76 -16.74 -4.04 14.81
CA ASP A 76 -16.45 -2.61 14.88
C ASP A 76 -14.98 -2.31 14.50
N CYS A 77 -14.60 -2.83 13.33
CA CYS A 77 -13.29 -2.69 12.72
C CYS A 77 -13.43 -1.98 11.38
N TYR A 78 -12.37 -1.32 10.93
CA TYR A 78 -12.31 -0.75 9.59
C TYR A 78 -10.89 -0.81 9.01
N VAL A 79 -10.80 -0.82 7.69
CA VAL A 79 -9.53 -0.78 6.95
C VAL A 79 -9.45 0.56 6.25
N PHE A 80 -8.31 1.25 6.33
CA PHE A 80 -8.09 2.50 5.57
C PHE A 80 -6.77 2.49 4.81
N THR A 81 -5.95 1.45 4.98
CA THR A 81 -4.67 1.30 4.32
C THR A 81 -4.36 -0.16 3.98
N ILE A 82 -3.72 -0.38 2.84
CA ILE A 82 -3.21 -1.69 2.41
C ILE A 82 -1.73 -1.56 2.03
N ASN A 83 -0.85 -2.31 2.69
CA ASN A 83 0.52 -2.50 2.24
C ASN A 83 0.56 -3.60 1.16
N GLY A 84 1.03 -3.24 -0.03
CA GLY A 84 1.14 -4.11 -1.20
C GLY A 84 2.50 -4.82 -1.34
N PHE A 85 3.38 -4.73 -0.35
CA PHE A 85 4.70 -5.34 -0.38
C PHE A 85 4.82 -6.52 0.63
N PRO A 86 5.47 -7.62 0.23
CA PRO A 86 5.81 -8.02 -1.14
C PRO A 86 4.61 -8.45 -1.97
N TYR A 87 4.83 -8.45 -3.29
CA TYR A 87 3.89 -8.96 -4.30
C TYR A 87 3.62 -10.46 -4.11
N GLY A 88 4.69 -11.24 -3.89
CA GLY A 88 4.65 -12.70 -3.81
C GLY A 88 4.97 -13.24 -2.40
N ARG A 89 5.55 -14.44 -2.36
CA ARG A 89 5.92 -15.12 -1.11
C ARG A 89 6.98 -14.34 -0.34
N PHE A 90 6.71 -14.07 0.93
CA PHE A 90 7.65 -13.41 1.86
C PHE A 90 8.30 -14.38 2.85
N HIS A 91 7.61 -15.48 3.20
CA HIS A 91 8.02 -16.36 4.29
C HIS A 91 8.49 -17.72 3.77
N GLY A 92 9.56 -18.25 4.36
CA GLY A 92 10.04 -19.62 4.10
C GLY A 92 10.99 -19.78 2.91
N THR A 93 11.37 -18.69 2.23
CA THR A 93 12.40 -18.68 1.19
C THR A 93 13.45 -17.63 1.51
N ARG A 94 14.70 -17.82 1.06
CA ARG A 94 15.76 -16.80 1.20
C ARG A 94 15.43 -15.65 0.25
N VAL A 95 14.55 -14.75 0.67
CA VAL A 95 14.14 -13.61 -0.15
C VAL A 95 15.23 -12.56 -0.01
N LYS A 96 16.10 -12.50 -1.02
CA LYS A 96 17.08 -11.42 -1.19
C LYS A 96 16.43 -10.28 -1.99
N GLU A 97 17.16 -9.71 -2.93
CA GLU A 97 16.76 -8.60 -3.80
C GLU A 97 15.54 -8.94 -4.68
N GLN A 98 15.25 -10.22 -4.90
CA GLN A 98 14.10 -10.67 -5.70
C GLN A 98 12.74 -10.37 -5.06
N VAL A 99 12.70 -10.00 -3.77
CA VAL A 99 11.46 -9.61 -3.07
C VAL A 99 10.78 -8.39 -3.70
N TYR A 100 11.58 -7.52 -4.33
CA TYR A 100 11.11 -6.30 -4.99
C TYR A 100 10.43 -6.58 -6.33
N LEU A 101 10.59 -7.79 -6.89
CA LEU A 101 9.97 -8.17 -8.16
C LEU A 101 8.57 -8.78 -7.98
N PRO A 102 7.66 -8.55 -8.95
CA PRO A 102 7.75 -7.54 -10.01
C PRO A 102 7.79 -6.11 -9.42
N ASP A 103 8.59 -5.24 -10.02
CA ASP A 103 8.74 -3.83 -9.61
C ASP A 103 7.97 -2.91 -10.58
N TRP A 104 8.06 -1.58 -10.41
CA TRP A 104 7.29 -0.65 -11.23
C TRP A 104 7.66 -0.67 -12.73
N THR A 105 8.78 -1.29 -13.11
CA THR A 105 9.17 -1.40 -14.53
C THR A 105 8.27 -2.34 -15.32
N THR A 106 7.44 -3.17 -14.66
CA THR A 106 6.61 -4.19 -15.31
C THR A 106 5.11 -3.95 -15.13
N PRO A 107 4.27 -4.40 -16.09
CA PRO A 107 2.82 -4.24 -16.00
C PRO A 107 2.21 -5.05 -14.85
N GLU A 108 2.82 -6.15 -14.40
CA GLU A 108 2.31 -6.99 -13.32
C GLU A 108 2.23 -6.22 -11.99
N ARG A 109 3.21 -5.35 -11.71
CA ARG A 109 3.17 -4.47 -10.53
C ARG A 109 2.03 -3.46 -10.62
N LEU A 110 1.82 -2.87 -11.80
CA LEU A 110 0.71 -1.94 -12.04
C LEU A 110 -0.64 -2.62 -11.80
N ASP A 111 -0.90 -3.74 -12.47
CA ASP A 111 -2.19 -4.45 -12.42
C ASP A 111 -2.53 -4.87 -10.99
N TYR A 112 -1.53 -5.39 -10.27
CA TYR A 112 -1.68 -5.75 -8.88
C TYR A 112 -1.95 -4.55 -7.98
N THR A 113 -1.24 -3.44 -8.14
CA THR A 113 -1.46 -2.23 -7.34
C THR A 113 -2.85 -1.64 -7.61
N CYS A 114 -3.31 -1.62 -8.86
CA CYS A 114 -4.66 -1.23 -9.22
C CYS A 114 -5.73 -2.10 -8.55
N GLN A 115 -5.50 -3.41 -8.44
CA GLN A 115 -6.40 -4.30 -7.68
C GLN A 115 -6.46 -3.94 -6.19
N LEU A 116 -5.33 -3.59 -5.57
CA LEU A 116 -5.33 -3.13 -4.18
C LEU A 116 -6.09 -1.81 -4.02
N ILE A 117 -5.96 -0.91 -5.00
CA ILE A 117 -6.69 0.36 -5.05
C ILE A 117 -8.20 0.11 -5.15
N ASP A 118 -8.63 -0.84 -5.97
CA ASP A 118 -10.03 -1.21 -6.09
C ASP A 118 -10.58 -1.79 -4.79
N LEU A 119 -9.81 -2.65 -4.12
CA LEU A 119 -10.18 -3.20 -2.82
C LEU A 119 -10.30 -2.11 -1.74
N ILE A 120 -9.30 -1.22 -1.63
CA ILE A 120 -9.37 -0.16 -0.61
C ILE A 120 -10.49 0.84 -0.89
N ALA A 121 -10.83 1.07 -2.17
CA ALA A 121 -11.99 1.88 -2.54
C ALA A 121 -13.30 1.28 -2.02
N GLU A 122 -13.42 -0.03 -1.92
CA GLU A 122 -14.61 -0.70 -1.36
C GLU A 122 -14.57 -0.85 0.17
N LEU A 123 -13.37 -0.91 0.77
CA LEU A 123 -13.18 -1.15 2.20
C LEU A 123 -13.10 0.13 3.05
N ALA A 124 -12.50 1.19 2.52
CA ALA A 124 -12.22 2.39 3.27
C ALA A 124 -13.51 3.13 3.69
N PRO A 125 -13.64 3.56 4.95
CA PRO A 125 -14.69 4.50 5.34
C PRO A 125 -14.54 5.81 4.57
N GLY A 126 -15.66 6.39 4.11
CA GLY A 126 -15.63 7.67 3.39
C GLY A 126 -14.92 8.79 4.16
N SER A 127 -15.00 8.79 5.50
CA SER A 127 -14.37 9.80 6.36
C SER A 127 -12.84 9.74 6.42
N ALA A 128 -12.23 8.61 6.04
CA ALA A 128 -10.79 8.39 6.22
C ALA A 128 -10.00 8.51 4.89
N GLY A 129 -10.67 8.36 3.75
CA GLY A 129 -9.97 8.05 2.51
C GLY A 129 -9.32 6.67 2.56
N GLY A 130 -8.57 6.32 1.51
CA GLY A 130 -7.94 5.01 1.38
C GLY A 130 -6.52 5.14 0.84
N SER A 131 -5.60 4.34 1.39
CA SER A 131 -4.21 4.32 0.93
C SER A 131 -3.72 2.94 0.55
N VAL A 132 -2.84 2.89 -0.44
CA VAL A 132 -2.03 1.71 -0.74
C VAL A 132 -0.56 2.11 -0.60
N SER A 133 0.24 1.35 0.14
CA SER A 133 1.70 1.49 0.10
C SER A 133 2.34 0.41 -0.77
N THR A 134 3.47 0.74 -1.38
CA THR A 134 4.15 -0.13 -2.34
C THR A 134 5.66 0.11 -2.34
N VAL A 135 6.39 -0.74 -3.07
CA VAL A 135 7.84 -0.61 -3.25
C VAL A 135 8.24 0.78 -3.76
N PRO A 136 9.41 1.29 -3.37
CA PRO A 136 9.85 2.66 -3.69
C PRO A 136 9.85 2.97 -5.19
N VAL A 137 10.39 2.08 -6.00
CA VAL A 137 10.19 1.97 -7.47
C VAL A 137 10.65 0.58 -7.87
N SER A 138 11.89 0.27 -7.50
CA SER A 138 12.62 -0.97 -7.73
C SER A 138 13.79 -1.05 -6.74
N TYR A 139 14.48 -2.19 -6.70
CA TYR A 139 15.79 -2.32 -6.08
C TYR A 139 16.86 -1.57 -6.89
N LYS A 140 17.82 -0.89 -6.23
CA LYS A 140 18.76 0.02 -6.91
C LYS A 140 19.57 -0.68 -8.01
N GLU A 141 20.08 -1.89 -7.74
CA GLU A 141 20.88 -2.64 -8.72
C GLU A 141 20.10 -3.20 -9.91
N PHE A 142 18.77 -3.18 -9.88
CA PHE A 142 17.97 -3.55 -11.05
C PHE A 142 17.90 -2.40 -12.05
N MET A 143 18.07 -1.15 -11.61
CA MET A 143 17.88 0.07 -12.41
C MET A 143 19.19 0.53 -13.05
N LYS A 144 19.60 -0.16 -14.13
CA LYS A 144 20.88 0.07 -14.82
C LYS A 144 20.77 0.96 -16.06
N GLU A 145 19.58 1.09 -16.61
CA GLU A 145 19.34 1.77 -17.88
C GLU A 145 18.21 2.80 -17.78
N PRO A 146 18.32 3.99 -18.41
CA PRO A 146 17.28 5.02 -18.36
C PRO A 146 15.88 4.56 -18.82
N ARG A 147 15.82 3.56 -19.71
CA ARG A 147 14.53 2.98 -20.16
C ARG A 147 13.73 2.34 -19.02
N GLN A 148 14.39 1.86 -17.96
CA GLN A 148 13.72 1.20 -16.85
C GLN A 148 12.98 2.22 -15.98
N GLU A 149 13.62 3.35 -15.70
CA GLU A 149 12.96 4.48 -15.04
C GLU A 149 11.80 5.02 -15.90
N ALA A 150 12.01 5.16 -17.21
CA ALA A 150 10.93 5.59 -18.12
C ALA A 150 9.71 4.64 -18.06
N SER A 151 9.92 3.32 -18.07
CA SER A 151 8.86 2.32 -17.91
C SER A 151 8.18 2.43 -16.54
N ALA A 152 8.96 2.58 -15.46
CA ALA A 152 8.42 2.73 -14.12
C ALA A 152 7.52 3.95 -13.97
N ARG A 153 7.99 5.12 -14.43
CA ARG A 153 7.22 6.36 -14.42
C ARG A 153 5.96 6.26 -15.28
N ALA A 154 6.03 5.62 -16.45
CA ALA A 154 4.86 5.38 -17.29
C ALA A 154 3.79 4.52 -16.58
N ASN A 155 4.21 3.45 -15.88
CA ASN A 155 3.29 2.62 -15.11
C ASN A 155 2.72 3.36 -13.89
N LEU A 156 3.52 4.15 -13.19
CA LEU A 156 3.04 5.00 -12.08
C LEU A 156 1.99 6.01 -12.57
N TRP A 157 2.20 6.65 -13.72
CA TRP A 157 1.20 7.54 -14.30
C TRP A 157 -0.10 6.83 -14.67
N ARG A 158 -0.03 5.61 -15.20
CA ARG A 158 -1.23 4.77 -15.43
C ARG A 158 -1.94 4.43 -14.12
N CYS A 159 -1.19 4.24 -13.04
CA CYS A 159 -1.75 4.02 -11.70
C CYS A 159 -2.43 5.29 -11.16
N VAL A 160 -1.80 6.47 -11.32
CA VAL A 160 -2.38 7.78 -10.96
C VAL A 160 -3.70 8.02 -11.70
N GLU A 161 -3.77 7.71 -12.99
CA GLU A 161 -5.01 7.78 -13.77
C GLU A 161 -6.08 6.81 -13.25
N HIS A 162 -5.69 5.64 -12.76
CA HIS A 162 -6.62 4.70 -12.13
C HIS A 162 -7.13 5.23 -10.79
N LEU A 163 -6.25 5.77 -9.95
CA LEU A 163 -6.59 6.41 -8.68
C LEU A 163 -7.57 7.55 -8.86
N GLU A 164 -7.36 8.44 -9.84
CA GLU A 164 -8.31 9.53 -10.13
C GLU A 164 -9.70 8.97 -10.45
N ARG A 165 -9.80 8.01 -11.37
CA ARG A 165 -11.09 7.42 -11.75
C ARG A 165 -11.79 6.78 -10.55
N ARG A 166 -11.06 6.01 -9.73
CA ARG A 166 -11.61 5.29 -8.58
C ARG A 166 -11.96 6.24 -7.43
N SER A 167 -11.12 7.23 -7.16
CA SER A 167 -11.37 8.31 -6.21
C SER A 167 -12.68 9.03 -6.56
N ARG A 168 -12.81 9.47 -7.82
CA ARG A 168 -14.03 10.13 -8.31
C ARG A 168 -15.27 9.25 -8.23
N SER A 169 -15.18 7.97 -8.61
CA SER A 169 -16.35 7.08 -8.58
C SER A 169 -16.79 6.68 -7.18
N SER A 170 -15.84 6.57 -6.23
CA SER A 170 -16.14 6.17 -4.85
C SER A 170 -16.44 7.35 -3.93
N GLY A 171 -16.07 8.58 -4.34
CA GLY A 171 -16.15 9.77 -3.50
C GLY A 171 -15.12 9.79 -2.36
N LYS A 172 -14.08 8.94 -2.43
CA LYS A 172 -13.07 8.77 -1.38
C LYS A 172 -11.73 9.31 -1.87
N ALA A 173 -11.01 10.03 -1.02
CA ALA A 173 -9.64 10.43 -1.32
C ALA A 173 -8.72 9.20 -1.31
N LEU A 174 -8.36 8.69 -2.49
CA LEU A 174 -7.49 7.53 -2.66
C LEU A 174 -6.07 7.96 -3.06
N HIS A 175 -5.06 7.36 -2.44
CA HIS A 175 -3.66 7.65 -2.73
C HIS A 175 -2.77 6.41 -2.70
N LEU A 176 -1.67 6.48 -3.44
CA LEU A 176 -0.57 5.53 -3.45
C LEU A 176 0.66 6.16 -2.78
N GLY A 177 1.23 5.46 -1.80
CA GLY A 177 2.48 5.82 -1.14
C GLY A 177 3.63 4.95 -1.65
N LEU A 178 4.61 5.55 -2.32
CA LEU A 178 5.91 4.90 -2.55
C LEU A 178 6.68 4.91 -1.23
N GLU A 179 7.29 3.80 -0.86
CA GLU A 179 7.99 3.65 0.42
C GLU A 179 9.50 3.64 0.22
N PRO A 180 10.21 4.79 0.33
CA PRO A 180 11.67 4.81 0.33
C PRO A 180 12.25 3.81 1.32
N GLU A 181 13.30 3.11 0.89
CA GLU A 181 13.89 2.00 1.64
C GLU A 181 15.39 1.87 1.31
N PRO A 182 16.24 1.48 2.29
CA PRO A 182 17.64 1.16 2.05
C PRO A 182 17.87 0.28 0.82
N LEU A 183 18.94 0.55 0.07
CA LEU A 183 19.35 -0.17 -1.13
C LEU A 183 18.36 -0.13 -2.31
N CYS A 184 17.28 0.64 -2.21
CA CYS A 184 16.29 0.75 -3.26
C CYS A 184 16.51 1.98 -4.15
N TYR A 185 15.82 2.03 -5.29
CA TYR A 185 15.96 3.12 -6.24
C TYR A 185 15.59 4.50 -5.66
N LEU A 186 14.64 4.53 -4.71
CA LEU A 186 14.43 5.67 -3.83
C LEU A 186 14.93 5.24 -2.44
N GLU A 187 16.17 5.60 -2.11
CA GLU A 187 16.80 5.27 -0.82
C GLU A 187 16.82 6.50 0.08
N THR A 188 17.14 7.67 -0.48
CA THR A 188 17.28 8.91 0.28
C THR A 188 16.18 9.93 -0.03
N THR A 189 16.04 10.94 0.83
CA THR A 189 15.10 12.04 0.63
C THR A 189 15.38 12.81 -0.68
N PRO A 190 16.63 13.19 -1.01
CA PRO A 190 16.94 13.86 -2.28
C PRO A 190 16.57 13.01 -3.50
N GLU A 191 16.88 11.71 -3.49
CA GLU A 191 16.50 10.81 -4.59
C GLU A 191 14.99 10.73 -4.79
N THR A 192 14.24 10.71 -3.68
CA THR A 192 12.77 10.72 -3.71
C THR A 192 12.24 12.03 -4.29
N VAL A 193 12.74 13.18 -3.84
CA VAL A 193 12.34 14.50 -4.36
C VAL A 193 12.63 14.62 -5.85
N ASP A 194 13.86 14.30 -6.26
CA ASP A 194 14.28 14.34 -7.66
C ASP A 194 13.40 13.45 -8.56
N PHE A 195 13.00 12.28 -8.07
CA PHE A 195 12.09 11.39 -8.80
C PHE A 195 10.69 11.99 -8.97
N PHE A 196 10.14 12.61 -7.92
CA PHE A 196 8.84 13.27 -7.99
C PHE A 196 8.87 14.50 -8.91
N GLU A 197 9.96 15.27 -8.92
CA GLU A 197 10.15 16.37 -9.87
C GLU A 197 10.18 15.86 -11.33
N ARG A 198 10.88 14.76 -11.59
CA ARG A 198 10.86 14.12 -12.92
C ARG A 198 9.46 13.63 -13.30
N MET A 199 8.72 13.04 -12.37
CA MET A 199 7.31 12.66 -12.60
C MET A 199 6.46 13.89 -12.95
N GLN A 200 6.57 15.00 -12.20
CA GLN A 200 5.85 16.25 -12.50
C GLN A 200 6.20 16.80 -13.89
N ASN A 201 7.47 16.73 -14.29
CA ASN A 201 7.94 17.19 -15.58
C ASN A 201 7.46 16.34 -16.78
N ASP A 202 7.03 15.09 -16.56
CA ASP A 202 6.39 14.30 -17.63
C ASP A 202 5.07 14.92 -18.09
N ARG A 203 4.33 15.55 -17.17
CA ARG A 203 3.01 16.14 -17.41
C ARG A 203 2.83 17.45 -16.64
N PRO A 204 3.49 18.54 -17.06
CA PRO A 204 3.43 19.81 -16.35
C PRO A 204 1.99 20.33 -16.22
N GLY A 205 1.60 20.72 -15.00
CA GLY A 205 0.27 21.24 -14.69
C GLY A 205 -0.82 20.18 -14.42
N ASP A 206 -0.49 18.89 -14.49
CA ASP A 206 -1.41 17.81 -14.13
C ASP A 206 -1.45 17.61 -12.60
N LEU A 207 -2.52 18.10 -11.98
CA LEU A 207 -2.68 18.07 -10.52
C LEU A 207 -2.89 16.65 -9.95
N ARG A 208 -3.25 15.67 -10.79
CA ARG A 208 -3.55 14.30 -10.34
C ARG A 208 -2.38 13.64 -9.64
N LEU A 209 -1.15 13.97 -10.04
CA LEU A 209 0.05 13.43 -9.38
C LEU A 209 0.10 13.85 -7.91
N GLN A 210 -0.10 15.14 -7.63
CA GLN A 210 -0.08 15.69 -6.27
C GLN A 210 -1.25 15.16 -5.43
N GLU A 211 -2.40 14.91 -6.05
CA GLU A 211 -3.59 14.40 -5.36
C GLU A 211 -3.50 12.92 -5.01
N HIS A 212 -2.79 12.12 -5.81
CA HIS A 212 -2.88 10.65 -5.76
C HIS A 212 -1.57 9.93 -5.50
N LEU A 213 -0.41 10.55 -5.69
CA LEU A 213 0.89 9.92 -5.43
C LEU A 213 1.63 10.66 -4.32
N GLY A 214 2.10 9.92 -3.34
CA GLY A 214 2.90 10.45 -2.25
C GLY A 214 3.89 9.43 -1.72
N VAL A 215 4.37 9.67 -0.50
CA VAL A 215 5.35 8.83 0.18
C VAL A 215 4.67 8.10 1.34
N ASN A 216 4.88 6.79 1.45
CA ASN A 216 4.66 6.06 2.68
C ASN A 216 5.94 6.19 3.53
N TYR A 217 5.86 6.97 4.60
CA TYR A 217 7.02 7.30 5.43
C TYR A 217 7.24 6.22 6.49
N ASP A 218 8.31 5.42 6.36
CA ASP A 218 8.73 4.44 7.37
C ASP A 218 9.90 4.98 8.20
N CYS A 219 9.65 5.24 9.50
CA CYS A 219 10.66 5.79 10.40
C CYS A 219 11.89 4.88 10.58
N CYS A 220 11.75 3.56 10.41
CA CYS A 220 12.85 2.61 10.57
C CYS A 220 13.79 2.66 9.38
N HIS A 221 13.26 2.74 8.16
CA HIS A 221 14.06 2.87 6.93
C HIS A 221 14.94 4.11 6.99
N LEU A 222 14.35 5.26 7.33
CA LEU A 222 15.08 6.53 7.39
C LEU A 222 16.08 6.58 8.54
N ALA A 223 15.75 5.95 9.69
CA ALA A 223 16.69 5.85 10.80
C ALA A 223 17.93 5.02 10.44
N VAL A 224 17.80 4.00 9.58
CA VAL A 224 18.94 3.21 9.08
C VAL A 224 19.82 4.03 8.15
N GLU A 225 19.23 4.92 7.34
CA GLU A 225 19.95 5.85 6.46
C GLU A 225 20.52 7.07 7.20
N PHE A 226 20.22 7.24 8.50
CA PHE A 226 20.57 8.43 9.30
C PHE A 226 20.01 9.75 8.71
N GLU A 227 18.90 9.67 7.98
CA GLU A 227 18.23 10.83 7.40
C GLU A 227 17.56 11.67 8.50
N GLY A 228 17.67 13.00 8.39
CA GLY A 228 16.97 13.93 9.29
C GLY A 228 15.48 13.97 8.99
N ALA A 229 14.66 14.07 10.04
CA ALA A 229 13.22 14.34 9.93
C ALA A 229 12.93 15.81 9.62
#